data_AF-A0A836JPI4-F1
#
_entry.id   AF-A0A836JPI4-F1
#
_cell.length_a   1.000
_cell.length_b   1.000
_cell.length_c   1.000
_cell.angle_alpha   90.00
_cell.angle_beta   90.00
_cell.angle_gamma   90.00
#
_symmetry.space_group_name_H-M   'P 1'
#
loop_
_entity.id
_entity.type
_entity.pdbx_description
1 polymer ?
#
loop_
_entity_poly.entity_id
_entity_poly.type
_entity_poly.pdbx_seq_one_letter_code
_entity_poly.pdbx_strand_id
1 'polypeptide(L)'
;MRLEIVSAADFLVHLLRLQAGQLSERQLEMFKSSLTEVLRHRYRDHWFPDRPNRGSGYRCIRINGKMDPVIAQAGANVGLLPTVLHSLFPSELTMWIDPSEVSYRIGENGSICVLYERTEAENAEEISQQQQQQQQHQHQQHHHHQQQQQQQQQQHHQHHYSQQHQQAPTIMPSPSQQQQQQQFETCKDSLLLEHTQFSEQIAAYVSS
;
A
#
# COMPACT_ATOMS: atom_id res chain seq x y z
N MET A 1 -12.10 -5.15 -1.22
CA MET A 1 -11.83 -5.85 -2.50
C MET A 1 -10.50 -6.58 -2.53
N ARG A 2 -9.37 -5.97 -2.14
CA ARG A 2 -8.04 -6.60 -2.26
C ARG A 2 -7.94 -7.90 -1.45
N LEU A 3 -8.31 -7.87 -0.18
CA LEU A 3 -8.20 -9.03 0.71
C LEU A 3 -9.09 -10.17 0.22
N GLU A 4 -10.32 -9.85 -0.18
CA GLU A 4 -11.30 -10.79 -0.69
C GLU A 4 -10.82 -11.50 -1.96
N ILE A 5 -10.24 -10.75 -2.91
CA ILE A 5 -9.65 -11.32 -4.13
C ILE A 5 -8.46 -12.22 -3.78
N VAL A 6 -7.57 -11.78 -2.88
CA VAL A 6 -6.39 -12.57 -2.50
C VAL A 6 -6.81 -13.87 -1.83
N SER A 7 -7.74 -13.83 -0.87
CA SER A 7 -8.28 -15.02 -0.20
C SER A 7 -8.89 -16.00 -1.20
N ALA A 8 -9.70 -15.51 -2.15
CA ALA A 8 -10.28 -16.33 -3.20
C ALA A 8 -9.21 -16.98 -4.10
N ALA A 9 -8.22 -16.20 -4.55
CA ALA A 9 -7.14 -16.69 -5.40
C ALA A 9 -6.27 -17.73 -4.67
N ASP A 10 -5.96 -17.50 -3.39
CA ASP A 10 -5.22 -18.44 -2.56
C ASP A 10 -5.95 -19.77 -2.38
N PHE A 11 -7.26 -19.73 -2.13
CA PHE A 11 -8.05 -20.96 -2.04
C PHE A 11 -8.09 -21.72 -3.37
N LEU A 12 -8.28 -21.03 -4.50
CA LEU A 12 -8.29 -21.69 -5.81
C LEU A 12 -6.93 -22.30 -6.15
N VAL A 13 -5.83 -21.62 -5.82
CA VAL A 13 -4.47 -22.16 -5.96
C VAL A 13 -4.25 -23.33 -5.02
N HIS A 14 -4.78 -23.29 -3.81
CA HIS A 14 -4.72 -24.41 -2.86
C HIS A 14 -5.42 -25.64 -3.43
N LEU A 15 -6.62 -25.50 -4.04
CA LEU A 15 -7.31 -26.61 -4.70
C LEU A 15 -6.46 -27.23 -5.82
N LEU A 16 -5.79 -26.39 -6.63
CA LEU A 16 -4.87 -26.87 -7.68
C LEU A 16 -3.65 -27.58 -7.08
N ARG A 17 -3.09 -27.07 -5.98
CA ARG A 17 -1.95 -27.67 -5.29
C ARG A 17 -2.27 -29.06 -4.72
N LEU A 18 -3.51 -29.29 -4.27
CA LEU A 18 -3.96 -30.60 -3.79
C LEU A 18 -3.95 -31.67 -4.90
N GLN A 19 -3.96 -31.29 -6.18
CA GLN A 19 -3.84 -32.21 -7.30
C GLN A 19 -2.36 -32.57 -7.53
N ALA A 20 -1.89 -33.56 -6.76
CA ALA A 20 -0.48 -33.93 -6.66
C ALA A 20 0.23 -34.06 -8.03
N GLY A 21 1.28 -33.26 -8.22
CA GLY A 21 2.23 -33.38 -9.32
C GLY A 21 1.77 -32.82 -10.68
N GLN A 22 0.59 -32.19 -10.77
CA GLN A 22 0.07 -31.70 -12.05
C GLN A 22 0.60 -30.31 -12.43
N LEU A 23 0.84 -29.44 -11.45
CA LEU A 23 1.38 -28.09 -11.64
C LEU A 23 2.55 -27.83 -10.70
N SER A 24 3.58 -27.14 -11.21
CA SER A 24 4.70 -26.66 -10.40
C SER A 24 4.34 -25.43 -9.56
N GLU A 25 5.06 -25.19 -8.45
CA GLU A 25 4.86 -23.99 -7.63
C GLU A 25 5.01 -22.69 -8.42
N ARG A 26 5.90 -22.66 -9.42
CA ARG A 26 6.03 -21.52 -10.32
C ARG A 26 4.76 -21.31 -11.15
N GLN A 27 4.16 -22.37 -11.69
CA GLN A 27 2.90 -22.27 -12.44
C GLN A 27 1.74 -21.82 -11.53
N LEU A 28 1.69 -22.31 -10.30
CA LEU A 28 0.71 -21.91 -9.31
C LEU A 28 0.82 -20.42 -8.97
N GLU A 29 2.04 -19.91 -8.75
CA GLU A 29 2.28 -18.49 -8.47
C GLU A 29 1.93 -17.59 -9.67
N MET A 30 2.34 -18.00 -10.89
CA MET A 30 1.97 -17.26 -12.10
C MET A 30 0.45 -17.22 -12.28
N PHE A 31 -0.23 -18.35 -12.09
CA PHE A 31 -1.69 -18.44 -12.16
C PHE A 31 -2.35 -17.55 -11.10
N LYS A 32 -1.88 -17.59 -9.84
CA LYS A 32 -2.38 -16.73 -8.75
C LYS A 32 -2.31 -15.26 -9.12
N SER A 33 -1.15 -14.82 -9.61
CA SER A 33 -0.91 -13.43 -10.02
C SER A 33 -1.84 -13.03 -11.17
N SER A 34 -1.97 -13.89 -12.19
CA SER A 34 -2.88 -13.64 -13.32
C SER A 34 -4.34 -13.56 -12.88
N LEU A 35 -4.81 -14.51 -12.06
CA LEU A 35 -6.17 -14.57 -11.56
C LEU A 35 -6.53 -13.33 -10.74
N THR A 36 -5.62 -12.92 -9.85
CA THR A 36 -5.79 -11.70 -9.04
C THR A 36 -6.00 -10.48 -9.94
N GLU A 37 -5.23 -10.35 -11.02
CA GLU A 37 -5.32 -9.21 -11.92
C GLU A 37 -6.59 -9.21 -12.79
N VAL A 38 -7.00 -10.39 -13.28
CA VAL A 38 -8.26 -10.54 -14.03
C VAL A 38 -9.46 -10.20 -13.15
N LEU A 39 -9.49 -10.70 -11.90
CA LEU A 39 -10.55 -10.40 -10.93
C LEU A 39 -10.60 -8.91 -10.61
N ARG A 40 -9.45 -8.30 -10.31
CA ARG A 40 -9.33 -6.86 -9.99
C ARG A 40 -9.88 -5.99 -11.12
N HIS A 41 -9.57 -6.34 -12.37
CA HIS A 41 -10.09 -5.64 -13.54
C HIS A 41 -11.60 -5.85 -13.69
N ARG A 42 -12.06 -7.10 -13.61
CA ARG A 42 -13.46 -7.46 -13.85
C ARG A 42 -14.41 -6.81 -12.83
N TYR A 43 -13.99 -6.68 -11.58
CA TYR A 43 -14.85 -6.25 -10.47
C TYR A 43 -14.87 -4.74 -10.25
N ARG A 44 -13.99 -3.98 -10.91
CA ARG A 44 -13.81 -2.53 -10.71
C ARG A 44 -15.12 -1.74 -10.63
N ASP A 45 -16.00 -1.91 -11.61
CA ASP A 45 -17.27 -1.17 -11.71
C ASP A 45 -18.46 -1.96 -11.13
N HIS A 46 -18.18 -3.10 -10.51
CA HIS A 46 -19.15 -4.02 -9.96
C HIS A 46 -18.84 -4.33 -8.49
N TRP A 47 -18.19 -3.43 -7.76
CA TRP A 47 -17.86 -3.58 -6.34
C TRP A 47 -18.58 -2.51 -5.52
N PHE A 48 -19.52 -2.91 -4.67
CA PHE A 48 -20.38 -1.99 -3.90
C PHE A 48 -20.31 -2.30 -2.41
N PRO A 49 -19.34 -1.75 -1.64
CA PRO A 49 -19.19 -2.02 -0.22
C PRO A 49 -20.46 -1.76 0.61
N ASP A 50 -21.20 -0.70 0.30
CA ASP A 50 -22.44 -0.35 1.01
C ASP A 50 -23.61 -1.29 0.69
N ARG A 51 -23.49 -2.09 -0.37
CA ARG A 51 -24.51 -3.05 -0.82
C ARG A 51 -23.82 -4.34 -1.30
N PRO A 52 -23.24 -5.16 -0.40
CA PRO A 52 -22.38 -6.28 -0.78
C PRO A 52 -23.02 -7.24 -1.79
N ASN A 53 -24.31 -7.52 -1.62
CA ASN A 53 -25.08 -8.41 -2.49
C ASN A 53 -25.28 -7.86 -3.92
N ARG A 54 -25.16 -6.55 -4.13
CA ARG A 54 -25.30 -5.95 -5.46
C ARG A 54 -24.15 -6.42 -6.35
N GLY A 55 -24.48 -7.10 -7.44
CA GLY A 55 -23.49 -7.63 -8.38
C GLY A 55 -22.82 -8.94 -7.94
N SER A 56 -23.23 -9.56 -6.82
CA SER A 56 -22.66 -10.84 -6.36
C SER A 56 -22.70 -11.92 -7.43
N GLY A 57 -23.84 -12.08 -8.14
CA GLY A 57 -23.94 -13.02 -9.27
C GLY A 57 -22.99 -12.75 -10.44
N TYR A 58 -22.60 -11.49 -10.68
CA TYR A 58 -21.61 -11.14 -11.71
C TYR A 58 -20.17 -11.46 -11.29
N ARG A 59 -19.89 -11.34 -9.98
CA ARG A 59 -18.61 -11.67 -9.34
C ARG A 59 -18.51 -13.15 -8.92
N CYS A 60 -19.58 -13.91 -9.06
CA CYS A 60 -19.58 -15.33 -8.76
C CYS A 60 -18.64 -16.05 -9.73
N ILE A 61 -17.76 -16.90 -9.19
CA ILE A 61 -16.99 -17.88 -9.95
C ILE A 61 -17.76 -19.20 -9.91
N ARG A 62 -18.04 -19.80 -11.08
CA ARG A 62 -18.80 -21.04 -11.14
C ARG A 62 -18.20 -22.05 -12.11
N ILE A 63 -17.90 -23.23 -11.59
CA ILE A 63 -17.54 -24.44 -12.35
C ILE A 63 -18.71 -25.42 -12.19
N ASN A 64 -19.40 -25.71 -13.28
CA ASN A 64 -20.42 -26.78 -13.37
C ASN A 64 -20.57 -27.18 -14.83
N GLY A 65 -19.99 -28.32 -15.21
CA GLY A 65 -19.94 -28.84 -16.58
C GLY A 65 -19.12 -27.99 -17.58
N LYS A 66 -18.85 -26.73 -17.24
CA LYS A 66 -18.03 -25.76 -17.98
C LYS A 66 -17.14 -25.00 -17.00
N MET A 67 -15.96 -24.63 -17.49
CA MET A 67 -15.02 -23.80 -16.73
C MET A 67 -15.51 -22.35 -16.67
N ASP A 68 -15.30 -21.71 -15.53
CA ASP A 68 -15.55 -20.29 -15.37
C ASP A 68 -14.66 -19.47 -16.34
N PRO A 69 -15.21 -18.49 -17.09
CA PRO A 69 -14.43 -17.69 -18.04
C PRO A 69 -13.27 -16.93 -17.40
N VAL A 70 -13.40 -16.50 -16.14
CA VAL A 70 -12.35 -15.79 -15.40
C VAL A 70 -11.18 -16.71 -15.12
N ILE A 71 -11.47 -17.94 -14.64
CA ILE A 71 -10.44 -18.97 -14.40
C ILE A 71 -9.78 -19.37 -15.72
N ALA A 72 -10.57 -19.59 -16.77
CA ALA A 72 -10.06 -19.94 -18.09
C ALA A 72 -9.13 -18.86 -18.66
N GLN A 73 -9.51 -17.58 -18.54
CA GLN A 73 -8.69 -16.46 -18.98
C GLN A 73 -7.38 -16.35 -18.19
N ALA A 74 -7.44 -16.46 -16.86
CA ALA A 74 -6.26 -16.44 -16.00
C ALA A 74 -5.30 -17.58 -16.32
N GLY A 75 -5.84 -18.78 -16.58
CA GLY A 75 -5.07 -19.94 -17.05
C GLY A 75 -4.38 -19.69 -18.39
N ALA A 76 -5.14 -19.21 -19.38
CA ALA A 76 -4.64 -18.95 -20.73
C ALA A 76 -3.48 -17.94 -20.72
N ASN A 77 -3.56 -16.88 -19.90
CA ASN A 77 -2.51 -15.87 -19.75
C ASN A 77 -1.15 -16.46 -19.31
N VAL A 78 -1.15 -17.62 -18.66
CA VAL A 78 0.06 -18.28 -18.14
C VAL A 78 0.32 -19.63 -18.81
N GLY A 79 -0.33 -19.89 -19.95
CA GLY A 79 -0.12 -21.10 -20.76
C GLY A 79 -0.79 -22.37 -20.20
N LEU A 80 -1.76 -22.26 -19.30
CA LEU A 80 -2.54 -23.39 -18.80
C LEU A 80 -3.80 -23.58 -19.65
N LEU A 81 -3.99 -24.79 -20.17
CA LEU A 81 -5.16 -25.13 -20.97
C LEU A 81 -6.41 -25.20 -20.10
N PRO A 82 -7.55 -24.63 -20.53
CA PRO A 82 -8.80 -24.71 -19.78
C PRO A 82 -9.25 -26.15 -19.49
N THR A 83 -8.96 -27.10 -20.39
CA THR A 83 -9.26 -28.52 -20.20
C THR A 83 -8.47 -29.14 -19.05
N VAL A 84 -7.18 -28.77 -18.92
CA VAL A 84 -6.33 -29.20 -17.80
C VAL A 84 -6.88 -28.61 -16.51
N LEU A 85 -7.13 -27.30 -16.45
CA LEU A 85 -7.72 -26.67 -15.26
C LEU A 85 -9.05 -27.31 -14.86
N HIS A 86 -9.89 -27.65 -15.83
CA HIS A 86 -11.17 -28.31 -15.57
C HIS A 86 -11.03 -29.72 -15.01
N SER A 87 -9.96 -30.44 -15.34
CA SER A 87 -9.67 -31.74 -14.70
C SER A 87 -9.09 -31.61 -13.29
N LEU A 88 -8.55 -30.45 -12.92
CA LEU A 88 -7.89 -30.22 -11.63
C LEU A 88 -8.82 -29.60 -10.58
N PHE A 89 -9.80 -28.80 -10.99
CA PHE A 89 -10.79 -28.25 -10.08
C PHE A 89 -11.92 -29.26 -9.78
N PRO A 90 -12.63 -29.10 -8.64
CA PRO A 90 -13.88 -29.82 -8.41
C PRO A 90 -14.86 -29.62 -9.58
N SER A 91 -15.57 -30.68 -9.96
CA SER A 91 -16.55 -30.64 -11.06
C SER A 91 -17.68 -29.64 -10.81
N GLU A 92 -17.96 -29.39 -9.53
CA GLU A 92 -18.98 -28.45 -9.06
C GLU A 92 -18.38 -27.55 -7.98
N LEU A 93 -18.10 -26.31 -8.34
CA LEU A 93 -17.64 -25.27 -7.44
C LEU A 93 -18.44 -24.00 -7.71
N THR A 94 -18.93 -23.37 -6.66
CA THR A 94 -19.49 -22.01 -6.72
C THR A 94 -18.81 -21.19 -5.63
N MET A 95 -18.30 -20.02 -5.97
CA MET A 95 -17.65 -19.10 -5.03
C MET A 95 -18.17 -17.69 -5.24
N TRP A 96 -18.54 -17.04 -4.13
CA TRP A 96 -18.95 -15.65 -4.07
C TRP A 96 -17.81 -14.83 -3.50
N ILE A 97 -17.43 -13.77 -4.21
CA ILE A 97 -16.38 -12.84 -3.81
C ILE A 97 -17.05 -11.48 -3.66
N ASP A 98 -17.51 -11.19 -2.45
CA ASP A 98 -18.33 -10.04 -2.13
C ASP A 98 -17.61 -9.11 -1.16
N PRO A 99 -17.97 -7.82 -1.09
CA PRO A 99 -17.42 -6.94 -0.07
C PRO A 99 -17.57 -7.53 1.32
N SER A 100 -16.45 -7.60 2.04
CA SER A 100 -16.38 -8.13 3.41
C SER A 100 -16.59 -9.63 3.57
N GLU A 101 -16.87 -10.40 2.51
CA GLU A 101 -17.08 -11.85 2.61
C GLU A 101 -16.61 -12.59 1.35
N VAL A 102 -15.92 -13.71 1.54
CA VAL A 102 -15.72 -14.72 0.50
C VAL A 102 -16.27 -16.03 1.02
N SER A 103 -17.19 -16.62 0.27
CA SER A 103 -17.80 -17.90 0.62
C SER A 103 -17.84 -18.81 -0.61
N TYR A 104 -17.90 -20.12 -0.37
CA TYR A 104 -17.90 -21.11 -1.44
C TYR A 104 -18.76 -22.32 -1.10
N ARG A 105 -19.10 -23.08 -2.13
CA ARG A 105 -19.77 -24.37 -2.05
C ARG A 105 -19.13 -25.33 -3.05
N ILE A 106 -18.82 -26.54 -2.60
CA ILE A 106 -18.37 -27.65 -3.44
C ILE A 106 -19.50 -28.68 -3.53
N GLY A 107 -19.90 -29.05 -4.75
CA GLY A 107 -21.07 -29.91 -5.00
C GLY A 107 -22.39 -29.14 -5.04
N GLU A 108 -23.37 -29.63 -5.81
CA GLU A 108 -24.72 -29.04 -5.88
C GLU A 108 -25.44 -29.02 -4.52
N ASN A 109 -25.25 -30.07 -3.71
CA ASN A 109 -25.84 -30.23 -2.38
C ASN A 109 -24.85 -29.91 -1.24
N GLY A 110 -23.72 -29.27 -1.55
CA GLY A 110 -22.71 -28.92 -0.55
C GLY A 110 -23.19 -27.83 0.42
N SER A 111 -22.63 -27.82 1.63
CA SER A 111 -22.76 -26.69 2.55
C SER A 111 -22.02 -25.45 2.02
N ILE A 112 -22.52 -24.26 2.35
CA ILE A 112 -21.77 -23.02 2.14
C ILE A 112 -20.75 -22.88 3.26
N CYS A 113 -19.48 -22.68 2.89
CA CYS A 113 -18.39 -22.42 3.80
C CYS A 113 -17.90 -20.98 3.60
N VAL A 114 -17.71 -20.25 4.70
CA VAL A 114 -17.09 -18.93 4.69
C VAL A 114 -15.57 -19.10 4.71
N LEU A 115 -14.90 -18.52 3.72
CA LEU A 115 -13.45 -18.53 3.56
C LEU A 115 -12.80 -17.26 4.16
N TYR A 116 -13.47 -16.12 3.96
CA TYR A 116 -13.07 -14.83 4.50
C TYR A 116 -14.31 -14.10 4.97
N GLU A 117 -14.24 -13.48 6.14
CA GLU A 117 -15.23 -12.57 6.66
C GLU A 117 -14.50 -11.45 7.37
N ARG A 118 -14.80 -10.20 6.98
CA ARG A 118 -14.20 -9.04 7.62
C ARG A 118 -14.78 -8.88 9.02
N THR A 119 -13.91 -8.81 10.02
CA THR A 119 -14.33 -8.61 11.41
C THR A 119 -14.49 -7.13 11.76
N GLU A 120 -15.26 -6.83 12.81
CA GLU A 120 -15.44 -5.46 13.32
C GLU A 120 -14.12 -4.80 13.74
N ALA A 121 -13.14 -5.59 14.19
CA ALA A 121 -11.81 -5.11 14.55
C ALA A 121 -11.05 -4.56 13.32
N GLU A 122 -11.10 -5.26 12.19
CA GLU A 122 -10.48 -4.81 10.93
C GLU A 122 -11.11 -3.50 10.42
N ASN A 123 -12.42 -3.31 10.63
CA ASN A 123 -13.10 -2.05 10.33
C ASN A 123 -12.59 -0.89 11.21
N ALA A 124 -12.41 -1.14 12.52
CA ALA A 124 -11.93 -0.12 13.45
C ALA A 124 -10.49 0.32 13.14
N GLU A 125 -9.63 -0.62 12.75
CA GLU A 125 -8.25 -0.33 12.34
C GLU A 125 -8.18 0.50 11.05
N GLU A 126 -8.95 0.17 10.02
CA GLU A 126 -9.00 0.95 8.77
C GLU A 126 -9.51 2.38 9.02
N ILE A 127 -10.56 2.54 9.84
CA ILE A 127 -11.08 3.87 10.21
C ILE A 127 -10.01 4.68 10.94
N SER A 128 -9.29 4.06 11.87
CA SER A 128 -8.24 4.71 12.65
C SER A 128 -7.06 5.14 11.76
N GLN A 129 -6.65 4.29 10.81
CA GLN A 129 -5.57 4.59 9.85
C GLN A 129 -5.96 5.72 8.89
N GLN A 130 -7.20 5.74 8.39
CA GLN A 130 -7.68 6.82 7.53
C GLN A 130 -7.74 8.17 8.28
N GLN A 131 -8.16 8.17 9.55
CA GLN A 131 -8.17 9.37 10.38
C GLN A 131 -6.75 9.90 10.65
N GLN A 132 -5.78 9.02 10.92
CA GLN A 132 -4.38 9.42 11.10
C GLN A 132 -3.77 10.02 9.83
N GLN A 133 -4.04 9.44 8.65
CA GLN A 133 -3.55 9.98 7.38
C GLN A 133 -4.15 11.36 7.05
N GLN A 134 -5.43 11.58 7.35
CA GLN A 134 -6.06 12.89 7.18
C GLN A 134 -5.46 13.94 8.13
N GLN A 135 -5.20 13.59 9.40
CA GLN A 135 -4.56 14.48 10.36
C GLN A 135 -3.12 14.84 9.97
N GLN A 136 -2.35 13.88 9.44
CA GLN A 136 -1.00 14.15 8.94
C GLN A 136 -1.00 15.07 7.70
N HIS A 137 -1.94 14.89 6.78
CA HIS A 137 -2.08 15.78 5.61
C HIS A 137 -2.44 17.22 6.03
N GLN A 138 -3.32 17.38 7.01
CA GLN A 138 -3.65 18.70 7.55
C GLN A 138 -2.43 19.36 8.24
N HIS A 139 -1.67 18.60 9.04
CA HIS A 139 -0.45 19.12 9.67
C HIS A 139 0.61 19.54 8.63
N GLN A 140 0.85 18.74 7.59
CA GLN A 140 1.79 19.09 6.53
C GLN A 140 1.36 20.35 5.75
N GLN A 141 0.07 20.49 5.43
CA GLN A 141 -0.43 21.71 4.78
C GLN A 141 -0.28 22.95 5.66
N HIS A 142 -0.58 22.83 6.97
CA HIS A 142 -0.42 23.94 7.90
C HIS A 142 1.05 24.35 8.04
N HIS A 143 1.95 23.37 8.16
CA HIS A 143 3.38 23.62 8.27
C HIS A 143 3.96 24.27 7.00
N HIS A 144 3.48 23.86 5.81
CA HIS A 144 3.90 24.46 4.54
C HIS A 144 3.41 25.90 4.39
N HIS A 145 2.16 26.19 4.78
CA HIS A 145 1.60 27.53 4.73
C HIS A 145 2.31 28.49 5.68
N GLN A 146 2.62 28.04 6.90
CA GLN A 146 3.36 28.84 7.88
C GLN A 146 4.79 29.13 7.41
N GLN A 147 5.44 28.17 6.74
CA GLN A 147 6.78 28.35 6.21
C GLN A 147 6.81 29.35 5.04
N GLN A 148 5.80 29.35 4.16
CA GLN A 148 5.66 30.36 3.11
C GLN A 148 5.44 31.78 3.69
N GLN A 149 4.61 31.91 4.72
CA GLN A 149 4.40 33.21 5.37
C GLN A 149 5.68 33.75 6.02
N GLN A 150 6.45 32.89 6.70
CA GLN A 150 7.75 33.30 7.26
C GLN A 150 8.74 33.75 6.19
N GLN A 151 8.81 33.05 5.05
CA GLN A 151 9.68 33.47 3.94
C GLN A 151 9.27 34.83 3.36
N GLN A 152 7.96 35.08 3.20
CA GLN A 152 7.49 36.39 2.73
C GLN A 152 7.82 37.51 3.73
N GLN A 153 7.63 37.27 5.03
CA GLN A 153 8.00 38.25 6.06
C GLN A 153 9.51 38.54 6.07
N GLN A 154 10.36 37.52 5.94
CA GLN A 154 11.81 37.70 5.83
C GLN A 154 12.20 38.51 4.59
N GLN A 155 11.59 38.24 3.42
CA GLN A 155 11.81 39.03 2.21
C GLN A 155 11.40 40.50 2.40
N HIS A 156 10.23 40.75 2.99
CA HIS A 156 9.78 42.11 3.31
C HIS A 156 10.73 42.84 4.28
N HIS A 157 11.20 42.16 5.33
CA HIS A 157 12.14 42.73 6.29
C HIS A 157 13.49 43.06 5.62
N GLN A 158 14.00 42.15 4.80
CA GLN A 158 15.26 42.35 4.07
C GLN A 158 15.14 43.50 3.06
N HIS A 159 14.00 43.62 2.39
CA HIS A 159 13.75 44.72 1.45
C HIS A 159 13.59 46.08 2.15
N HIS A 160 12.96 46.10 3.33
CA HIS A 160 12.86 47.30 4.16
C HIS A 160 14.23 47.73 4.73
N TYR A 161 15.02 46.75 5.19
CA TYR A 161 16.39 46.97 5.66
C TYR A 161 17.30 47.52 4.55
N SER A 162 17.19 46.98 3.32
CA SER A 162 17.98 47.48 2.18
C SER A 162 17.61 48.90 1.77
N GLN A 163 16.33 49.29 1.90
CA GLN A 163 15.89 50.66 1.60
C GLN A 163 16.35 51.65 2.69
N GLN A 164 16.33 51.27 3.97
CA GLN A 164 16.82 52.14 5.05
C GLN A 164 18.34 52.36 4.99
N HIS A 165 19.12 51.37 4.53
CA HIS A 165 20.59 51.47 4.47
C HIS A 165 21.17 51.98 3.15
N GLN A 166 20.36 52.48 2.22
CA GLN A 166 20.86 53.25 1.06
C GLN A 166 21.36 54.65 1.43
N GLN A 167 21.31 55.05 2.70
CA GLN A 167 21.81 56.35 3.18
C GLN A 167 22.77 56.28 4.39
N ALA A 168 23.30 55.10 4.74
CA ALA A 168 24.33 55.00 5.79
C ALA A 168 25.75 55.03 5.17
N PRO A 169 26.69 55.83 5.70
CA PRO A 169 28.07 55.83 5.23
C PRO A 169 28.75 54.49 5.57
N THR A 170 29.51 53.96 4.63
CA THR A 170 30.31 52.74 4.78
C THR A 170 31.28 52.88 5.95
N ILE A 171 30.98 52.27 7.09
CA ILE A 171 31.97 52.05 8.15
C ILE A 171 32.47 50.62 8.00
N MET A 172 33.76 50.48 7.70
CA MET A 172 34.44 49.19 7.64
C MET A 172 34.37 48.47 9.00
N PRO A 173 34.14 47.15 9.03
CA PRO A 173 34.16 46.42 10.28
C PRO A 173 35.58 46.37 10.85
N SER A 174 35.71 46.62 12.15
CA SER A 174 36.94 46.45 12.91
C SER A 174 37.28 44.95 13.02
N PRO A 175 38.57 44.55 12.96
CA PRO A 175 39.03 43.16 12.93
C PRO A 175 38.63 42.29 14.13
N SER A 176 38.07 42.88 15.19
CA SER A 176 37.61 42.16 16.39
C SER A 176 36.32 41.35 16.21
N GLN A 177 35.48 41.65 15.22
CA GLN A 177 34.23 40.90 14.98
C GLN A 177 34.43 39.61 14.17
N GLN A 178 35.46 39.53 13.32
CA GLN A 178 35.76 38.32 12.55
C GLN A 178 36.24 37.15 13.43
N GLN A 179 36.91 37.45 14.54
CA GLN A 179 37.46 36.42 15.42
C GLN A 179 36.37 35.71 16.24
N GLN A 180 35.29 36.42 16.59
CA GLN A 180 34.18 35.86 17.35
C GLN A 180 33.28 34.95 16.48
N GLN A 181 33.17 35.26 15.19
CA GLN A 181 32.40 34.46 14.24
C GLN A 181 33.09 33.13 13.91
N GLN A 182 34.42 33.15 13.74
CA GLN A 182 35.20 31.90 13.59
C GLN A 182 35.11 30.99 14.81
N GLN A 183 35.10 31.53 16.04
CA GLN A 183 34.91 30.71 17.24
C GLN A 183 33.53 30.03 17.28
N PHE A 184 32.49 30.70 16.77
CA PHE A 184 31.15 30.13 16.71
C PHE A 184 31.03 29.01 15.66
N GLU A 185 31.64 29.17 14.49
CA GLU A 185 31.70 28.13 13.47
C GLU A 185 32.46 26.90 13.98
N THR A 186 33.59 27.10 14.67
CA THR A 186 34.44 26.01 15.17
C THR A 186 33.72 25.15 16.24
N CYS A 187 32.92 25.77 17.12
CA CYS A 187 32.10 25.02 18.08
C CYS A 187 31.01 24.18 17.39
N LYS A 188 30.47 24.65 16.26
CA LYS A 188 29.40 23.96 15.53
C LYS A 188 29.92 22.71 14.82
N ASP A 189 31.13 22.77 14.27
CA ASP A 189 31.77 21.61 13.64
C ASP A 189 32.17 20.55 14.68
N SER A 190 32.56 20.97 15.89
CA SER A 190 32.89 20.05 16.98
C SER A 190 31.67 19.25 17.47
N LEU A 191 30.50 19.90 17.57
CA LEU A 191 29.23 19.24 17.93
C LEU A 191 28.75 18.25 16.87
N LEU A 192 29.01 18.51 15.58
CA LEU A 192 28.64 17.60 14.50
C LEU A 192 29.49 16.32 14.53
N LEU A 193 30.78 16.41 14.84
CA LEU A 193 31.66 15.23 14.93
C LEU A 193 31.31 14.27 16.08
N GLU A 194 30.92 14.80 17.25
CA GLU A 194 30.50 13.94 18.37
C GLU A 194 29.20 13.17 18.07
N HIS A 195 28.27 13.81 17.36
CA HIS A 195 27.02 13.16 16.96
C HIS A 195 27.25 11.98 15.99
N THR A 196 28.21 12.10 15.07
CA THR A 196 28.55 11.01 14.14
C THR A 196 29.19 9.83 14.87
N GLN A 197 30.13 10.08 15.81
CA GLN A 197 30.78 9.01 16.58
C GLN A 197 29.81 8.26 17.49
N PHE A 198 28.84 8.96 18.09
CA PHE A 198 27.82 8.31 18.93
C PHE A 198 26.90 7.40 18.11
N SER A 199 26.58 7.81 16.87
CA SER A 199 25.74 7.02 15.97
C SER A 199 26.40 5.71 15.50
N GLU A 200 27.72 5.73 15.28
CA GLU A 200 28.48 4.53 14.86
C GLU A 200 28.64 3.52 16.02
N GLN A 201 28.78 3.99 17.26
CA GLN A 201 28.86 3.10 18.43
C GLN A 201 27.55 2.35 18.70
N ILE A 202 26.39 2.98 18.47
CA ILE A 202 25.08 2.32 18.59
C ILE A 202 24.91 1.26 17.49
N ALA A 203 25.32 1.55 16.26
CA ALA A 203 25.20 0.60 15.15
C ALA A 203 26.04 -0.69 15.37
N ALA A 204 27.20 -0.57 16.04
CA ALA A 204 28.06 -1.71 16.38
C ALA A 204 27.48 -2.61 17.49
N TYR A 205 26.79 -2.03 18.48
CA TYR A 205 26.19 -2.77 19.59
C TYR A 205 24.96 -3.60 19.16
N VAL A 206 24.20 -3.14 18.16
CA VAL A 206 23.01 -3.83 17.65
C VAL A 206 23.36 -4.99 16.68
N SER A 207 24.62 -5.08 16.25
CA SER A 207 25.12 -6.11 15.32
C SER A 207 25.92 -7.24 16.00
N SER A 208 25.89 -7.34 17.33
CA SER A 208 26.55 -8.37 18.16
C SER A 208 25.52 -9.27 18.85
#